data_AF-A0A2T2QXF7-F1
#
_entry.id   AF-A0A2T2QXF7-F1
#
_cell.length_a   1.000
_cell.length_b   1.000
_cell.length_c   1.000
_cell.angle_alpha   90.00
_cell.angle_beta   90.00
_cell.angle_gamma   90.00
#
_symmetry.space_group_name_H-M   'P 1'
#
loop_
_entity.id
_entity.type
_entity.pdbx_description
1 polymer ?
#
loop_
_entity_poly.entity_id
_entity_poly.type
_entity_poly.pdbx_seq_one_letter_code
_entity_poly.pdbx_strand_id
1 'polypeptide(L)'
;QGFHGLLLGKNLGGYNESWLSLARKEKVIHRKPSKWIKKNTNINDIFLSNNELSFAINALTGRKIITTRRTHANPFVNINERQADAAIMLYGTNESQVERLLDKYKVEYLYFHSDWQEVSKLDPLLVPSTYKDYLDKGGVEFKQVKSKLDPGKRGVPKYKRLKIVVPDKIFKNKPIMNFFEPTYKQNGIVIYKRIK
;
A
#
# COMPACT_ATOMS: atom_id res chain seq x y z
N GLN A 1 -23.38 -10.11 25.18
CA GLN A 1 -24.39 -9.95 24.11
C GLN A 1 -23.76 -10.43 22.81
N GLY A 2 -24.03 -11.69 22.47
CA GLY A 2 -23.51 -12.35 21.27
C GLY A 2 -24.52 -12.23 20.12
N PHE A 3 -24.05 -11.92 18.93
CA PHE A 3 -24.86 -11.96 17.71
C PHE A 3 -24.90 -13.40 17.17
N HIS A 4 -26.07 -14.02 17.26
CA HIS A 4 -26.47 -15.17 16.44
C HIS A 4 -26.98 -14.64 15.09
N GLY A 5 -26.57 -15.28 14.00
CA GLY A 5 -26.98 -14.93 12.64
C GLY A 5 -28.37 -15.45 12.29
N LEU A 6 -28.99 -14.82 11.29
CA LEU A 6 -30.00 -15.46 10.45
C LEU A 6 -29.73 -15.12 8.99
N LEU A 7 -29.72 -16.18 8.20
CA LEU A 7 -29.44 -16.25 6.76
C LEU A 7 -30.55 -15.61 5.92
N LEU A 8 -30.17 -14.98 4.82
CA LEU A 8 -30.90 -15.12 3.56
C LEU A 8 -29.90 -15.40 2.44
N GLY A 9 -29.73 -16.69 2.16
CA GLY A 9 -29.21 -17.16 0.90
C GLY A 9 -30.24 -16.90 -0.20
N LYS A 10 -29.93 -15.96 -1.07
CA LYS A 10 -30.36 -15.96 -2.48
C LYS A 10 -29.19 -15.42 -3.29
N ASN A 11 -28.61 -16.29 -4.12
CA ASN A 11 -27.75 -16.01 -5.27
C ASN A 11 -27.35 -14.52 -5.45
N LEU A 12 -26.39 -14.04 -4.66
CA LEU A 12 -25.56 -12.90 -5.02
C LEU A 12 -24.34 -13.49 -5.72
N GLY A 13 -24.36 -13.45 -7.05
CA GLY A 13 -23.39 -14.14 -7.89
C GLY A 13 -21.94 -13.91 -7.48
N GLY A 14 -21.18 -15.01 -7.38
CA GLY A 14 -19.73 -15.01 -7.59
C GLY A 14 -18.80 -15.14 -6.38
N TYR A 15 -19.30 -15.23 -5.14
CA TYR A 15 -18.40 -15.48 -3.99
C TYR A 15 -18.29 -16.98 -3.69
N ASN A 16 -17.35 -17.63 -4.39
CA ASN A 16 -17.04 -19.05 -4.20
C ASN A 16 -16.38 -19.31 -2.83
N GLU A 17 -16.54 -20.52 -2.27
CA GLU A 17 -15.97 -20.95 -0.99
C GLU A 17 -14.44 -20.75 -0.89
N SER A 18 -13.76 -20.65 -2.04
CA SER A 18 -12.34 -20.34 -2.15
C SER A 18 -11.96 -18.97 -1.60
N TRP A 19 -12.83 -17.95 -1.70
CA TRP A 19 -12.55 -16.62 -1.17
C TRP A 19 -12.57 -16.58 0.34
N LEU A 20 -13.51 -17.30 0.97
CA LEU A 20 -13.59 -17.42 2.43
C LEU A 20 -12.41 -18.22 2.99
N SER A 21 -11.96 -19.26 2.29
CA SER A 21 -10.79 -20.04 2.72
C SER A 21 -9.49 -19.24 2.61
N LEU A 22 -9.30 -18.46 1.54
CA LEU A 22 -8.19 -17.52 1.38
C LEU A 22 -8.20 -16.43 2.45
N ALA A 23 -9.34 -15.77 2.68
CA ALA A 23 -9.48 -14.75 3.71
C ALA A 23 -9.21 -15.29 5.13
N ARG A 24 -9.60 -16.55 5.42
CA ARG A 24 -9.26 -17.23 6.68
C ARG A 24 -7.76 -17.49 6.81
N LYS A 25 -7.09 -17.94 5.74
CA LYS A 25 -5.64 -18.18 5.71
C LYS A 25 -4.86 -16.86 5.90
N GLU A 26 -5.25 -15.80 5.20
CA GLU A 26 -4.69 -14.46 5.34
C GLU A 26 -4.88 -13.91 6.77
N LYS A 27 -6.07 -14.10 7.36
CA LYS A 27 -6.32 -13.72 8.75
C LYS A 27 -5.33 -14.36 9.72
N VAL A 28 -4.92 -15.61 9.51
CA VAL A 28 -3.92 -16.27 10.36
C VAL A 28 -2.54 -15.64 10.20
N ILE A 29 -2.13 -15.37 8.95
CA ILE A 29 -0.83 -14.75 8.63
C ILE A 29 -0.73 -13.35 9.25
N HIS A 30 -1.79 -12.54 9.14
CA HIS A 30 -1.78 -11.16 9.62
C HIS A 30 -2.22 -10.96 11.08
N ARG A 31 -2.73 -12.00 11.76
CA ARG A 31 -3.23 -11.87 13.16
C ARG A 31 -2.15 -11.41 14.13
N LYS A 32 -0.96 -11.99 14.08
CA LYS A 32 0.15 -11.63 14.98
C LYS A 32 0.71 -10.23 14.67
N PRO A 33 1.02 -9.88 13.42
CA PRO A 33 1.39 -8.51 13.04
C PRO A 33 0.34 -7.47 13.43
N SER A 34 -0.94 -7.72 13.16
CA SER A 34 -2.04 -6.80 13.52
C SER A 34 -2.12 -6.57 15.04
N LYS A 35 -2.00 -7.62 15.85
CA LYS A 35 -1.94 -7.50 17.31
C LYS A 35 -0.73 -6.70 17.76
N TRP A 36 0.45 -6.95 17.16
CA TRP A 36 1.65 -6.21 17.47
C TRP A 36 1.48 -4.72 17.13
N ILE A 37 0.97 -4.38 15.95
CA ILE A 37 0.72 -2.98 15.54
C ILE A 37 -0.22 -2.31 16.54
N LYS A 38 -1.35 -2.94 16.88
CA LYS A 38 -2.32 -2.37 17.83
C LYS A 38 -1.73 -2.10 19.21
N LYS A 39 -0.80 -2.95 19.67
CA LYS A 39 -0.18 -2.84 20.99
C LYS A 39 0.97 -1.82 21.04
N ASN A 40 1.73 -1.67 19.94
CA ASN A 40 3.01 -0.96 19.95
C ASN A 40 3.01 0.37 19.19
N THR A 41 1.87 0.80 18.63
CA THR A 41 1.76 2.04 17.85
C THR A 41 0.55 2.85 18.31
N ASN A 42 0.62 4.17 18.21
CA ASN A 42 -0.52 5.06 18.42
C ASN A 42 -1.53 4.92 17.27
N ILE A 43 -2.81 5.17 17.54
CA ILE A 43 -3.86 5.18 16.51
C ILE A 43 -3.59 6.17 15.38
N ASN A 44 -2.86 7.24 15.69
CA ASN A 44 -2.51 8.30 14.74
C ASN A 44 -1.20 8.06 13.99
N ASP A 45 -0.45 7.00 14.31
CA ASP A 45 0.80 6.68 13.60
C ASP A 45 0.50 6.34 12.14
N ILE A 46 1.38 6.82 11.26
CA ILE A 46 1.20 6.77 9.82
C ILE A 46 2.12 5.72 9.22
N PHE A 47 1.50 4.77 8.51
CA PHE A 47 2.19 3.68 7.83
C PHE A 47 2.36 3.98 6.34
N LEU A 48 3.57 3.74 5.85
CA LEU A 48 3.91 3.69 4.44
C LEU A 48 4.01 2.23 3.98
N SER A 49 3.36 1.92 2.87
CA SER A 49 3.50 0.66 2.13
C SER A 49 2.96 0.84 0.70
N ASN A 50 2.91 -0.23 -0.09
CA ASN A 50 2.19 -0.20 -1.38
C ASN A 50 0.66 -0.15 -1.17
N ASN A 51 -0.12 0.03 -2.24
CA ASN A 51 -1.58 0.22 -2.16
C ASN A 51 -2.30 -0.90 -1.40
N GLU A 52 -2.02 -2.14 -1.79
CA GLU A 52 -2.70 -3.34 -1.31
C GLU A 52 -2.33 -3.65 0.14
N LEU A 53 -1.04 -3.62 0.47
CA LEU A 53 -0.58 -3.87 1.84
C LEU A 53 -1.08 -2.76 2.77
N SER A 54 -1.07 -1.50 2.31
CA SER A 54 -1.65 -0.39 3.07
C SER A 54 -3.14 -0.60 3.32
N PHE A 55 -3.91 -1.00 2.29
CA PHE A 55 -5.32 -1.36 2.44
C PHE A 55 -5.52 -2.45 3.50
N ALA A 56 -4.75 -3.53 3.43
CA ALA A 56 -4.82 -4.63 4.40
C ALA A 56 -4.50 -4.17 5.83
N ILE A 57 -3.42 -3.42 6.03
CA ILE A 57 -3.02 -2.92 7.36
C ILE A 57 -4.10 -2.00 7.93
N ASN A 58 -4.61 -1.06 7.14
CA ASN A 58 -5.64 -0.14 7.60
C ASN A 58 -6.92 -0.90 7.99
N ALA A 59 -7.38 -1.85 7.18
CA ALA A 59 -8.54 -2.68 7.50
C ALA A 59 -8.35 -3.50 8.79
N LEU A 60 -7.14 -4.03 9.03
CA LEU A 60 -6.85 -4.89 10.18
C LEU A 60 -6.55 -4.11 11.47
N THR A 61 -6.03 -2.90 11.37
CA THR A 61 -5.44 -2.16 12.51
C THR A 61 -6.06 -0.80 12.76
N GLY A 62 -6.74 -0.22 11.78
CA GLY A 62 -7.26 1.15 11.82
C GLY A 62 -6.17 2.23 11.74
N ARG A 63 -4.90 1.87 11.51
CA ARG A 63 -3.81 2.86 11.41
C ARG A 63 -3.88 3.66 10.12
N LYS A 64 -3.42 4.91 10.20
CA LYS A 64 -3.39 5.81 9.06
C LYS A 64 -2.38 5.30 8.03
N ILE A 65 -2.70 5.50 6.76
CA ILE A 65 -1.89 5.04 5.63
C ILE A 65 -1.69 6.17 4.62
N ILE A 66 -0.57 6.14 3.91
CA ILE A 66 -0.25 7.14 2.87
C ILE A 66 -1.09 6.94 1.62
N THR A 67 -1.17 5.70 1.14
CA THR A 67 -1.85 5.34 -0.10
C THR A 67 -2.68 4.09 0.11
N THR A 68 -3.64 3.85 -0.77
CA THR A 68 -4.49 2.66 -0.77
C THR A 68 -5.00 2.41 -2.19
N ARG A 69 -5.80 1.37 -2.37
CA ARG A 69 -6.53 1.11 -3.62
C ARG A 69 -7.37 2.34 -3.97
N ARG A 70 -7.33 2.78 -5.23
CA ARG A 70 -8.05 4.00 -5.68
C ARG A 70 -9.53 4.02 -5.32
N THR A 71 -10.21 2.90 -5.47
CA THR A 71 -11.64 2.74 -5.18
C THR A 71 -11.98 2.75 -3.69
N HIS A 72 -10.98 2.65 -2.82
CA HIS A 72 -11.10 2.67 -1.36
C HIS A 72 -10.42 3.90 -0.75
N ALA A 73 -10.00 4.86 -1.58
CA ALA A 73 -9.36 6.08 -1.13
C ALA A 73 -10.38 6.98 -0.41
N ASN A 74 -9.89 7.69 0.61
CA ASN A 74 -10.68 8.70 1.30
C ASN A 74 -11.06 9.83 0.32
N PRO A 75 -12.34 10.26 0.23
CA PRO A 75 -12.77 11.31 -0.70
C PRO A 75 -12.13 12.67 -0.42
N PHE A 76 -11.62 12.89 0.79
CA PHE A 76 -10.97 14.14 1.22
C PHE A 76 -9.47 14.20 0.90
N VAL A 77 -8.89 13.19 0.23
CA VAL A 77 -7.47 13.20 -0.16
C VAL A 77 -7.29 13.08 -1.68
N ASN A 78 -6.28 13.78 -2.20
CA ASN A 78 -5.87 13.62 -3.59
C ASN A 78 -5.07 12.31 -3.76
N ILE A 79 -5.76 11.24 -4.15
CA ILE A 79 -5.12 9.92 -4.33
C ILE A 79 -4.03 9.92 -5.42
N ASN A 80 -4.11 10.81 -6.43
CA ASN A 80 -3.06 10.90 -7.44
C ASN A 80 -1.75 11.41 -6.85
N GLU A 81 -1.84 12.48 -6.05
CA GLU A 81 -0.70 13.03 -5.33
C GLU A 81 -0.14 12.01 -4.33
N ARG A 82 -1.01 11.34 -3.56
CA ARG A 82 -0.60 10.31 -2.59
C ARG A 82 0.14 9.15 -3.25
N GLN A 83 -0.32 8.68 -4.41
CA GLN A 83 0.36 7.62 -5.15
C GLN A 83 1.68 8.08 -5.75
N ALA A 84 1.78 9.33 -6.23
CA ALA A 84 3.04 9.90 -6.70
C ALA A 84 4.07 10.05 -5.58
N ASP A 85 3.65 10.61 -4.44
CA ASP A 85 4.51 10.79 -3.28
C ASP A 85 4.94 9.45 -2.67
N ALA A 86 4.03 8.48 -2.57
CA ALA A 86 4.37 7.13 -2.13
C ALA A 86 5.39 6.47 -3.07
N ALA A 87 5.30 6.69 -4.38
CA ALA A 87 6.26 6.15 -5.33
C ALA A 87 7.67 6.71 -5.09
N ILE A 88 7.78 8.01 -4.82
CA ILE A 88 9.07 8.64 -4.50
C ILE A 88 9.61 8.12 -3.17
N MET A 89 8.79 8.10 -2.12
CA MET A 89 9.23 7.58 -0.81
C MET A 89 9.72 6.14 -0.91
N LEU A 90 9.00 5.27 -1.63
CA LEU A 90 9.32 3.84 -1.71
C LEU A 90 10.46 3.51 -2.67
N TYR A 91 10.55 4.21 -3.81
CA TYR A 91 11.39 3.79 -4.94
C TYR A 91 12.33 4.87 -5.48
N GLY A 92 12.17 6.12 -5.04
CA GLY A 92 13.01 7.23 -5.46
C GLY A 92 14.47 7.04 -5.10
N THR A 93 15.34 7.74 -5.80
CA THR A 93 16.80 7.76 -5.55
C THR A 93 17.27 9.10 -4.98
N ASN A 94 16.41 10.12 -4.99
CA ASN A 94 16.70 11.42 -4.39
C ASN A 94 16.37 11.40 -2.89
N GLU A 95 17.39 11.22 -2.05
CA GLU A 95 17.24 11.11 -0.59
C GLU A 95 16.57 12.32 0.06
N SER A 96 16.92 13.55 -0.31
CA SER A 96 16.33 14.76 0.28
C SER A 96 14.84 14.87 -0.04
N GLN A 97 14.43 14.41 -1.22
CA GLN A 97 13.02 14.37 -1.59
C GLN A 97 12.26 13.27 -0.85
N VAL A 98 12.90 12.11 -0.62
CA VAL A 98 12.35 11.04 0.22
C VAL A 98 12.14 11.53 1.65
N GLU A 99 13.16 12.10 2.28
CA GLU A 99 13.11 12.65 3.65
C GLU A 99 12.00 13.70 3.78
N ARG A 100 12.00 14.70 2.88
CA ARG A 100 10.98 15.75 2.86
C ARG A 100 9.55 15.20 2.77
N LEU A 101 9.33 14.13 2.00
CA LEU A 101 8.01 13.51 1.88
C LEU A 101 7.64 12.68 3.11
N LEU A 102 8.59 11.95 3.68
CA LEU A 102 8.40 11.26 4.96
C LEU A 102 8.03 12.26 6.06
N ASP A 103 8.66 13.44 6.09
CA ASP A 103 8.35 14.55 7.00
C ASP A 103 6.98 15.18 6.74
N LYS A 104 6.70 15.55 5.47
CA LYS A 104 5.41 16.13 5.04
C LYS A 104 4.25 15.29 5.56
N TYR A 105 4.39 13.98 5.52
CA TYR A 105 3.36 13.05 5.95
C TYR A 105 3.53 12.48 7.34
N LYS A 106 4.58 12.85 8.08
CA LYS A 106 4.88 12.30 9.41
C LYS A 106 4.82 10.77 9.40
N VAL A 107 5.45 10.14 8.41
CA VAL A 107 5.51 8.68 8.32
C VAL A 107 6.29 8.17 9.52
N GLU A 108 5.70 7.26 10.28
CA GLU A 108 6.32 6.67 11.48
C GLU A 108 6.78 5.23 11.24
N TYR A 109 6.09 4.51 10.35
CA TYR A 109 6.35 3.11 10.10
C TYR A 109 6.37 2.78 8.61
N LEU A 110 7.29 1.92 8.22
CA LEU A 110 7.31 1.24 6.92
C LEU A 110 6.89 -0.20 7.14
N TYR A 111 5.85 -0.65 6.44
CA TYR A 111 5.42 -2.05 6.49
C TYR A 111 5.83 -2.76 5.21
N PHE A 112 6.52 -3.88 5.34
CA PHE A 112 6.95 -4.75 4.26
C PHE A 112 6.38 -6.17 4.41
N HIS A 113 6.13 -6.83 3.29
CA HIS A 113 5.73 -8.24 3.20
C HIS A 113 6.57 -8.92 2.11
N SER A 114 6.89 -10.22 2.26
CA SER A 114 7.68 -10.98 1.28
C SER A 114 7.09 -10.96 -0.13
N ASP A 115 5.76 -11.00 -0.22
CA ASP A 115 5.00 -11.02 -1.48
C ASP A 115 4.85 -9.63 -2.13
N TRP A 116 5.71 -8.67 -1.77
CA TRP A 116 5.59 -7.29 -2.23
C TRP A 116 5.63 -7.17 -3.76
N GLN A 117 6.48 -7.93 -4.44
CA GLN A 117 6.54 -7.92 -5.90
C GLN A 117 5.24 -8.43 -6.53
N GLU A 118 4.72 -9.56 -6.05
CA GLU A 118 3.48 -10.18 -6.52
C GLU A 118 2.30 -9.23 -6.33
N VAL A 119 2.19 -8.67 -5.13
CA VAL A 119 1.16 -7.70 -4.77
C VAL A 119 1.26 -6.45 -5.65
N SER A 120 2.46 -5.92 -5.88
CA SER A 120 2.67 -4.74 -6.71
C SER A 120 2.44 -5.00 -8.20
N LYS A 121 2.51 -6.26 -8.67
CA LYS A 121 2.13 -6.62 -10.04
C LYS A 121 0.61 -6.56 -10.22
N LEU A 122 -0.14 -6.98 -9.20
CA LEU A 122 -1.61 -7.03 -9.19
C LEU A 122 -2.24 -5.64 -9.01
N ASP A 123 -1.74 -4.85 -8.05
CA ASP A 123 -2.18 -3.47 -7.82
C ASP A 123 -0.99 -2.49 -7.81
N PRO A 124 -0.44 -2.17 -9.00
CA PRO A 124 0.68 -1.25 -9.09
C PRO A 124 0.29 0.17 -8.70
N LEU A 125 1.27 0.94 -8.21
CA LEU A 125 1.12 2.39 -8.17
C LEU A 125 0.96 2.91 -9.60
N LEU A 126 -0.16 3.58 -9.84
CA LEU A 126 -0.52 4.15 -11.13
C LEU A 126 -0.72 5.66 -10.95
N VAL A 127 0.14 6.45 -11.55
CA VAL A 127 0.12 7.91 -11.41
C VAL A 127 -0.35 8.54 -12.73
N PRO A 128 -1.12 9.64 -12.73
CA PRO A 128 -1.40 10.37 -13.98
C PRO A 128 -0.11 10.81 -14.68
N SER A 129 -0.14 10.87 -16.01
CA SER A 129 1.03 11.28 -16.81
C SER A 129 1.52 12.70 -16.52
N THR A 130 0.68 13.56 -15.92
CA THR A 130 1.05 14.92 -15.50
C THR A 130 2.10 14.95 -14.39
N TYR A 131 2.37 13.83 -13.70
CA TYR A 131 3.42 13.73 -12.68
C TYR A 131 4.77 13.23 -13.22
N LYS A 132 4.93 13.10 -14.55
CA LYS A 132 6.16 12.57 -15.16
C LYS A 132 7.40 13.29 -14.63
N ASP A 133 7.46 14.61 -14.78
CA ASP A 133 8.63 15.40 -14.39
C ASP A 133 8.85 15.38 -12.86
N TYR A 134 7.77 15.22 -12.08
CA TYR A 134 7.84 15.09 -10.64
C TYR A 134 8.50 13.77 -10.21
N LEU A 135 8.14 12.66 -10.88
CA LEU A 135 8.71 11.34 -10.65
C LEU A 135 10.15 11.25 -11.17
N ASP A 136 10.44 11.87 -12.32
CA ASP A 136 11.81 11.95 -12.88
C ASP A 136 12.75 12.67 -11.91
N LYS A 137 12.34 13.81 -11.34
CA LYS A 137 13.12 14.54 -10.31
C LYS A 137 13.36 13.73 -9.03
N GLY A 138 12.43 12.82 -8.71
CA GLY A 138 12.56 11.87 -7.60
C GLY A 138 13.39 10.63 -7.94
N GLY A 139 13.80 10.47 -9.20
CA GLY A 139 14.53 9.29 -9.67
C GLY A 139 13.69 8.01 -9.59
N VAL A 140 12.38 8.11 -9.84
CA VAL A 140 11.48 6.96 -9.84
C VAL A 140 11.35 6.42 -11.26
N GLU A 141 11.62 5.13 -11.44
CA GLU A 141 11.39 4.45 -12.71
C GLU A 141 9.91 4.13 -12.94
N PHE A 142 9.43 4.37 -14.16
CA PHE A 142 8.05 4.06 -14.55
C PHE A 142 7.92 3.71 -16.04
N LYS A 143 6.81 3.08 -16.39
CA LYS A 143 6.40 2.79 -17.78
C LYS A 143 5.09 3.49 -18.08
N GLN A 144 4.99 4.14 -19.24
CA GLN A 144 3.71 4.69 -19.69
C GLN A 144 2.78 3.55 -20.10
N VAL A 145 1.55 3.58 -19.59
CA VAL A 145 0.51 2.59 -19.87
C VAL A 145 -0.83 3.28 -20.15
N LYS A 146 -1.73 2.59 -20.84
CA LYS A 146 -3.15 2.97 -20.93
C LYS A 146 -3.95 2.06 -19.99
N SER A 147 -4.48 2.61 -18.91
CA SER A 147 -5.26 1.83 -17.94
C SER A 147 -6.58 2.50 -17.59
N LYS A 148 -7.53 1.71 -17.10
CA LYS A 148 -8.76 2.22 -16.50
C LYS A 148 -8.46 2.82 -15.12
N LEU A 149 -9.35 3.68 -14.62
CA LEU A 149 -9.31 4.12 -13.22
C LEU A 149 -9.80 3.02 -12.27
N ASP A 150 -10.81 2.29 -12.70
CA ASP A 150 -11.37 1.12 -12.03
C ASP A 150 -11.26 -0.10 -12.98
N PRO A 151 -10.46 -1.12 -12.63
CA PRO A 151 -10.30 -2.30 -13.47
C PRO A 151 -11.60 -3.15 -13.56
N GLY A 152 -12.49 -3.05 -12.58
CA GLY A 152 -13.73 -3.86 -12.52
C GLY A 152 -14.82 -3.44 -13.50
N LYS A 153 -14.79 -2.20 -14.00
CA LYS A 153 -15.81 -1.70 -14.93
C LYS A 153 -15.47 -2.03 -16.40
N ARG A 154 -16.43 -2.63 -17.12
CA ARG A 154 -16.36 -2.86 -18.57
C ARG A 154 -16.78 -1.58 -19.33
N GLY A 155 -16.29 -1.40 -20.55
CA GLY A 155 -16.67 -0.27 -21.43
C GLY A 155 -16.18 1.13 -21.02
N VAL A 156 -15.42 1.26 -19.92
CA VAL A 156 -14.95 2.59 -19.46
C VAL A 156 -13.68 3.07 -20.17
N PRO A 157 -13.48 4.40 -20.30
CA PRO A 157 -12.29 4.97 -20.91
C PRO A 157 -10.99 4.52 -20.24
N LYS A 158 -9.93 4.43 -21.04
CA LYS A 158 -8.55 4.23 -20.58
C LYS A 158 -7.81 5.56 -20.62
N TYR A 159 -7.01 5.82 -19.58
CA TYR A 159 -6.25 7.04 -19.41
C TYR A 159 -4.75 6.74 -19.57
N LYS A 160 -3.98 7.71 -20.09
CA LYS A 160 -2.52 7.65 -20.06
C LYS A 160 -2.05 7.80 -18.62
N ARG A 161 -1.28 6.81 -18.14
CA ARG A 161 -0.78 6.76 -16.77
C ARG A 161 0.64 6.23 -16.75
N LEU A 162 1.32 6.47 -15.64
CA LEU A 162 2.66 6.01 -15.35
C LEU A 162 2.53 4.86 -14.36
N LYS A 163 2.92 3.65 -14.79
CA LYS A 163 3.02 2.48 -13.94
C LYS A 163 4.42 2.45 -13.33
N ILE A 164 4.51 2.59 -12.02
CA ILE A 164 5.79 2.58 -11.31
C ILE A 164 6.43 1.18 -11.45
N VAL A 165 7.74 1.16 -11.74
CA VAL A 165 8.53 -0.07 -11.80
C VAL A 165 9.02 -0.40 -10.41
N VAL A 166 8.71 -1.61 -9.94
CA VAL A 166 9.20 -2.11 -8.65
C VAL A 166 10.54 -2.82 -8.87
N PRO A 167 11.62 -2.42 -8.18
CA PRO A 167 12.91 -3.09 -8.28
C PRO A 167 12.85 -4.54 -7.80
N ASP A 168 13.61 -5.45 -8.43
CA ASP A 168 13.66 -6.87 -8.03
C ASP A 168 14.13 -7.06 -6.59
N LYS A 169 15.16 -6.30 -6.18
CA LYS A 169 15.65 -6.23 -4.80
C LYS A 169 15.06 -4.99 -4.13
N ILE A 170 13.87 -5.14 -3.58
CA ILE A 170 13.14 -4.07 -2.90
C ILE A 170 14.01 -3.47 -1.81
N PHE A 171 14.07 -2.14 -1.79
CA PHE A 171 14.83 -1.31 -0.86
C PHE A 171 16.37 -1.48 -0.85
N LYS A 172 16.94 -2.40 -1.63
CA LYS A 172 18.41 -2.50 -1.74
C LYS A 172 18.97 -1.20 -2.31
N ASN A 173 19.89 -0.58 -1.57
CA ASN A 173 20.52 0.71 -1.93
C ASN A 173 19.50 1.84 -2.16
N LYS A 174 18.30 1.77 -1.53
CA LYS A 174 17.30 2.83 -1.63
C LYS A 174 17.40 3.77 -0.43
N PRO A 175 17.30 5.10 -0.65
CA PRO A 175 17.39 6.09 0.42
C PRO A 175 16.42 5.85 1.58
N ILE A 176 15.23 5.29 1.30
CA ILE A 176 14.23 4.99 2.34
C ILE A 176 14.82 4.21 3.52
N MET A 177 15.76 3.29 3.28
CA MET A 177 16.32 2.47 4.37
C MET A 177 17.23 3.25 5.33
N ASN A 178 17.68 4.45 4.96
CA ASN A 178 18.45 5.32 5.86
C ASN A 178 17.59 5.90 7.00
N PHE A 179 16.25 5.84 6.86
CA PHE A 179 15.30 6.45 7.79
C PHE A 179 14.60 5.44 8.69
N PHE A 180 14.84 4.14 8.51
CA PHE A 180 14.00 3.08 9.09
C PHE A 180 14.83 1.93 9.65
N GLU A 181 14.52 1.49 10.87
CA GLU A 181 15.11 0.32 11.51
C GLU A 181 14.06 -0.77 11.76
N PRO A 182 14.39 -2.06 11.62
CA PRO A 182 13.43 -3.14 11.85
C PRO A 182 13.08 -3.27 13.34
N THR A 183 11.79 -3.22 13.68
CA THR A 183 11.29 -3.38 15.05
C THR A 183 10.43 -4.63 15.25
N TYR A 184 9.95 -5.21 14.14
CA TYR A 184 9.21 -6.47 14.16
C TYR A 184 9.51 -7.28 12.91
N LYS A 185 9.66 -8.61 13.06
CA LYS A 185 9.86 -9.54 11.96
C LYS A 185 9.15 -10.86 12.24
N GLN A 186 8.27 -11.28 11.33
CA GLN A 186 7.63 -12.59 11.41
C GLN A 186 7.00 -13.00 10.08
N ASN A 187 7.16 -14.26 9.66
CA ASN A 187 6.47 -14.84 8.48
C ASN A 187 6.57 -13.97 7.21
N GLY A 188 7.76 -13.47 6.87
CA GLY A 188 7.96 -12.60 5.71
C GLY A 188 7.50 -11.16 5.88
N ILE A 189 6.87 -10.81 7.01
CA ILE A 189 6.52 -9.44 7.36
C ILE A 189 7.65 -8.80 8.14
N VAL A 190 7.97 -7.56 7.78
CA VAL A 190 8.87 -6.70 8.53
C VAL A 190 8.19 -5.36 8.74
N ILE A 191 8.17 -4.88 9.98
CA ILE A 191 7.75 -3.52 10.30
C ILE A 191 9.00 -2.79 10.72
N TYR A 192 9.27 -1.69 10.02
CA TYR A 192 10.34 -0.79 10.37
C TYR A 192 9.77 0.45 11.05
N LYS A 193 10.47 0.92 12.08
CA LYS A 193 10.18 2.17 12.76
C LYS A 193 11.10 3.25 12.24
N ARG A 194 10.58 4.45 12.06
CA ARG A 194 11.38 5.61 11.67
C ARG A 194 12.35 6.00 12.79
N ILE A 195 13.61 6.29 12.45
CA ILE A 195 14.68 6.62 13.42
C ILE A 195 15.00 8.11 13.54
N LYS A 196 14.45 8.93 12.65
CA LYS A 196 14.59 10.39 12.63
C LYS A 196 13.24 11.06 12.78
#